data_AF-A0A661ITL6-F1
#
_entry.id   AF-A0A661ITL6-F1
#
_cell.length_a   1.000
_cell.length_b   1.000
_cell.length_c   1.000
_cell.angle_alpha   90.00
_cell.angle_beta   90.00
_cell.angle_gamma   90.00
#
_symmetry.space_group_name_H-M   'P 1'
#
loop_
_entity.id
_entity.type
_entity.pdbx_description
1 polymer ?
#
loop_
_entity_poly.entity_id
_entity_poly.type
_entity_poly.pdbx_seq_one_letter_code
_entity_poly.pdbx_strand_id
1 'polypeptide(L)'
;MNIYIYGGVSFRNEIHKILDHGNIRFKINDGEVVDINSLFTLEELIENDPTQIFLIDQNKIIEDDFISKYLKILLPKDAISKDFLDENGIGDISLRSYRDLLIYIEKRLESIENLKPKANEITSIDDMLEDDTLEALDLSLYSEVRS
;
A
#
# COMPACT_ATOMS: atom_id res chain seq x y z
N MET A 1 2.21 7.14 -1.04
CA MET A 1 1.07 6.21 -1.19
C MET A 1 -0.17 6.97 -0.80
N ASN A 2 -1.07 7.17 -1.75
CA ASN A 2 -2.32 7.88 -1.57
C ASN A 2 -3.45 6.87 -1.37
N ILE A 3 -4.45 7.31 -0.60
CA ILE A 3 -5.72 6.61 -0.44
C ILE A 3 -6.79 7.45 -1.15
N TYR A 4 -7.31 6.91 -2.23
CA TYR A 4 -8.37 7.52 -3.01
C TYR A 4 -9.72 6.96 -2.60
N ILE A 5 -10.69 7.82 -2.34
CA ILE A 5 -12.04 7.43 -1.92
C ILE A 5 -13.05 7.85 -2.99
N TYR A 6 -13.80 6.90 -3.53
CA TYR A 6 -14.83 7.14 -4.54
C TYR A 6 -16.17 6.57 -4.10
N GLY A 7 -17.15 7.44 -3.88
CA GLY A 7 -18.46 7.02 -3.40
C GLY A 7 -19.37 8.17 -2.98
N GLY A 8 -20.54 7.83 -2.46
CA GLY A 8 -21.49 8.82 -1.94
C GLY A 8 -20.99 9.53 -0.67
N VAL A 9 -21.66 10.62 -0.28
CA VAL A 9 -21.31 11.40 0.92
C VAL A 9 -21.29 10.53 2.18
N SER A 10 -22.28 9.65 2.35
CA SER A 10 -22.35 8.75 3.51
C SER A 10 -21.17 7.80 3.57
N PHE A 11 -20.81 7.19 2.44
CA PHE A 11 -19.65 6.30 2.32
C PHE A 11 -18.35 7.03 2.66
N ARG A 12 -18.12 8.21 2.05
CA ARG A 12 -16.92 9.01 2.34
C ARG A 12 -16.80 9.36 3.82
N ASN A 13 -17.89 9.79 4.45
CA ASN A 13 -17.90 10.11 5.87
C ASN A 13 -17.59 8.88 6.74
N GLU A 14 -18.07 7.70 6.36
CA GLU A 14 -17.78 6.46 7.05
C GLU A 14 -16.30 6.08 6.91
N ILE A 15 -15.77 6.08 5.69
CA ILE A 15 -14.36 5.79 5.44
C ILE A 15 -13.45 6.77 6.19
N HIS A 16 -13.77 8.06 6.22
CA HIS A 16 -12.98 9.04 6.97
C HIS A 16 -12.94 8.71 8.47
N LYS A 17 -14.08 8.37 9.09
CA LYS A 17 -14.12 7.94 10.50
C LYS A 17 -13.27 6.68 10.72
N ILE A 18 -13.32 5.75 9.78
CA ILE A 18 -12.55 4.51 9.83
C ILE A 18 -11.05 4.80 9.84
N LEU A 19 -10.59 5.63 8.90
CA LEU A 19 -9.20 6.03 8.76
C LEU A 19 -8.70 6.81 9.99
N ASP A 20 -9.54 7.68 10.55
CA ASP A 20 -9.22 8.48 11.74
C ASP A 20 -9.11 7.58 12.98
N HIS A 21 -10.06 6.67 13.20
CA HIS A 21 -10.01 5.71 14.31
C HIS A 21 -8.81 4.76 14.23
N GLY A 22 -8.42 4.37 13.01
CA GLY A 22 -7.24 3.54 12.77
C GLY A 22 -5.91 4.30 12.82
N ASN A 23 -5.93 5.63 13.04
CA ASN A 23 -4.76 6.51 12.90
C ASN A 23 -4.03 6.35 11.56
N ILE A 24 -4.74 5.94 10.50
CA ILE A 24 -4.14 5.59 9.21
C ILE A 24 -3.44 6.80 8.59
N ARG A 25 -4.03 7.99 8.72
CA ARG A 25 -3.47 9.24 8.19
C ARG A 25 -2.04 9.50 8.69
N PHE A 26 -1.73 9.12 9.93
CA PHE A 26 -0.38 9.27 10.50
C PHE A 26 0.61 8.22 10.00
N LYS A 27 0.11 7.08 9.49
CA LYS A 27 0.94 6.00 8.91
C LYS A 27 1.26 6.24 7.44
N ILE A 28 0.59 7.19 6.79
CA ILE A 28 0.88 7.59 5.42
C ILE A 28 2.02 8.61 5.47
N ASN A 29 3.24 8.18 5.14
CA ASN A 29 4.42 9.04 5.19
C ASN A 29 4.32 10.24 4.22
N ASP A 30 4.39 9.98 2.90
CA ASP A 30 4.46 11.00 1.83
C ASP A 30 3.22 11.00 0.95
N GLY A 31 2.05 10.73 1.52
CA GLY A 31 0.83 10.60 0.73
C GLY A 31 -0.39 11.15 1.44
N GLU A 32 -1.50 11.13 0.72
CA GLU A 32 -2.71 11.85 1.12
C GLU A 32 -3.93 10.96 1.02
N VAL A 33 -4.96 11.31 1.81
CA VAL A 33 -6.30 10.76 1.64
C VAL A 33 -7.11 11.76 0.81
N VAL A 34 -7.57 11.34 -0.36
CA VAL A 34 -8.19 12.22 -1.35
C VAL A 34 -9.57 11.70 -1.76
N ASP A 35 -10.59 12.55 -1.62
CA ASP A 35 -11.93 12.29 -2.10
C ASP A 35 -12.02 12.57 -3.61
N ILE A 36 -12.41 11.56 -4.39
CA ILE A 36 -12.65 11.66 -5.82
C ILE A 36 -14.15 11.86 -6.06
N ASN A 37 -14.49 12.84 -6.88
CA ASN A 37 -15.88 13.20 -7.20
C ASN A 37 -16.29 12.86 -8.64
N SER A 38 -15.39 12.31 -9.46
CA SER A 38 -15.69 11.97 -10.85
C SER A 38 -15.12 10.61 -11.22
N LEU A 39 -15.90 9.82 -11.98
CA LEU A 39 -15.47 8.54 -12.53
C LEU A 39 -14.23 8.70 -13.42
N PHE A 40 -14.21 9.74 -14.26
CA PHE A 40 -13.09 10.02 -15.15
C PHE A 40 -11.76 10.17 -14.39
N THR A 41 -11.77 10.92 -13.29
CA THR A 41 -10.58 11.08 -12.44
C THR A 41 -10.18 9.78 -11.76
N LEU A 42 -11.15 8.95 -11.36
CA LEU A 42 -10.86 7.64 -10.78
C LEU A 42 -10.15 6.73 -11.79
N GLU A 43 -10.68 6.63 -13.00
CA GLU A 43 -10.10 5.82 -14.09
C GLU A 43 -8.68 6.29 -14.42
N GLU A 44 -8.48 7.60 -14.58
CA GLU A 44 -7.15 8.18 -14.84
C GLU A 44 -6.15 7.87 -13.72
N LEU A 45 -6.57 7.94 -12.45
CA LEU A 45 -5.69 7.62 -11.32
C LEU A 45 -5.33 6.13 -11.25
N ILE A 46 -6.29 5.25 -11.54
CA ILE A 46 -6.07 3.80 -11.58
C ILE A 46 -5.11 3.44 -12.72
N GLU A 47 -5.30 4.00 -13.92
CA GLU A 47 -4.43 3.74 -15.07
C GLU A 47 -3.01 4.26 -14.85
N ASN A 48 -2.87 5.42 -14.21
CA ASN A 48 -1.56 6.02 -13.93
C ASN A 48 -0.77 5.23 -12.89
N ASP A 49 -1.42 4.81 -11.80
CA ASP A 49 -0.78 4.01 -10.76
C ASP A 49 -1.79 3.11 -10.01
N PRO A 50 -2.01 1.87 -10.48
CA PRO A 50 -2.93 0.93 -9.84
C PRO A 50 -2.38 0.40 -8.50
N THR A 51 -1.14 0.74 -8.13
CA THR A 51 -0.57 0.27 -6.87
C THR A 51 -1.11 1.03 -5.67
N GLN A 52 -1.68 2.21 -5.89
CA GLN A 52 -2.33 3.07 -4.91
C GLN A 52 -3.55 2.39 -4.27
N ILE A 53 -4.04 2.95 -3.16
CA ILE A 53 -5.20 2.39 -2.47
C ILE A 53 -6.47 3.05 -3.01
N PHE A 54 -7.39 2.27 -3.57
CA PHE A 54 -8.68 2.74 -4.07
C PHE A 54 -9.81 2.14 -3.24
N LEU A 55 -10.54 3.01 -2.54
CA LEU A 55 -11.69 2.65 -1.71
C LEU A 55 -12.96 3.08 -2.45
N ILE A 56 -13.64 2.11 -3.05
CA ILE A 56 -14.79 2.35 -3.94
C ILE A 56 -16.07 1.83 -3.28
N ASP A 57 -17.09 2.68 -3.23
CA ASP A 57 -18.43 2.31 -2.76
C ASP A 57 -19.03 1.23 -3.66
N GLN A 58 -19.51 0.14 -3.07
CA GLN A 58 -20.10 -0.98 -3.81
C GLN A 58 -21.24 -0.53 -4.75
N ASN A 59 -22.00 0.50 -4.37
CA ASN A 59 -23.09 1.03 -5.20
C ASN A 59 -22.59 1.72 -6.48
N LYS A 60 -21.28 1.97 -6.59
CA LYS A 60 -20.62 2.50 -7.79
C LYS A 60 -20.02 1.41 -8.67
N ILE A 61 -19.96 0.16 -8.22
CA ILE A 61 -19.35 -0.94 -8.97
C ILE A 61 -20.46 -1.73 -9.67
N ILE A 62 -20.28 -2.00 -10.96
CA ILE A 62 -21.25 -2.74 -11.78
C ILE A 62 -20.58 -3.94 -12.42
N GLU A 63 -21.22 -5.10 -12.33
CA GLU A 63 -20.82 -6.31 -13.03
C GLU A 63 -21.33 -6.28 -14.49
N ASP A 64 -20.50 -6.66 -15.45
CA ASP A 64 -20.83 -6.63 -16.88
C ASP A 64 -21.69 -7.84 -17.30
N ASP A 65 -22.80 -8.04 -16.59
CA ASP A 65 -23.78 -9.08 -16.86
C ASP A 65 -24.59 -8.79 -18.14
N PHE A 66 -25.12 -9.84 -18.77
CA PHE A 66 -25.99 -9.74 -19.96
C PHE A 66 -27.14 -8.72 -19.78
N ILE A 67 -27.61 -8.51 -18.55
CA ILE A 67 -28.70 -7.60 -18.20
C ILE A 67 -28.24 -6.13 -18.27
N SER A 68 -27.04 -5.79 -17.80
CA SER A 68 -26.50 -4.42 -17.84
C SER A 68 -26.19 -3.98 -19.27
N LYS A 69 -25.75 -4.92 -20.13
CA LYS A 69 -25.54 -4.70 -21.57
C LYS A 69 -26.81 -4.36 -22.34
N TYR A 70 -27.97 -4.91 -21.94
CA TYR A 70 -29.25 -4.67 -22.60
C TYR A 70 -30.00 -3.46 -22.02
N LEU A 71 -29.77 -3.15 -20.74
CA LEU A 71 -30.41 -2.06 -20.00
C LEU A 71 -29.44 -0.90 -19.69
N LYS A 72 -28.52 -0.58 -20.60
CA LYS A 72 -27.55 0.53 -20.49
C LYS A 72 -28.16 1.88 -20.09
N ILE A 73 -29.47 2.06 -20.28
CA ILE A 73 -30.24 3.25 -19.94
C ILE A 73 -30.43 3.42 -18.41
N LEU A 74 -30.30 2.35 -17.63
CA LEU A 74 -30.52 2.34 -16.17
C LEU A 74 -29.23 2.37 -15.35
N LEU A 75 -28.06 2.32 -15.99
CA LEU A 75 -26.79 2.32 -15.26
C LEU A 75 -26.46 3.76 -14.80
N PRO A 76 -26.07 3.95 -13.53
CA PRO A 76 -25.52 5.22 -13.08
C PRO A 76 -24.37 5.66 -13.98
N LYS A 77 -24.39 6.92 -14.43
CA LYS A 77 -23.32 7.48 -15.29
C LYS A 77 -21.97 7.59 -14.60
N ASP A 78 -21.95 7.43 -13.29
CA ASP A 78 -20.78 7.53 -12.43
C ASP A 78 -20.39 6.17 -11.84
N ALA A 79 -20.81 5.08 -12.49
CA ALA A 79 -20.43 3.74 -12.10
C ALA A 79 -19.21 3.24 -12.86
N ILE A 80 -18.36 2.48 -12.16
CA ILE A 80 -17.17 1.82 -12.69
C ILE A 80 -17.47 0.34 -12.94
N SER A 81 -16.90 -0.21 -14.03
CA SER A 81 -17.02 -1.63 -14.33
C SER A 81 -16.14 -2.45 -13.39
N LYS A 82 -16.67 -3.56 -12.87
CA LYS A 82 -15.86 -4.54 -12.13
C LYS A 82 -14.73 -5.11 -12.99
N ASP A 83 -15.00 -5.38 -14.26
CA ASP A 83 -13.99 -5.88 -15.19
C ASP A 83 -12.81 -4.91 -15.32
N PHE A 84 -13.08 -3.59 -15.36
CA PHE A 84 -12.02 -2.57 -15.40
C PHE A 84 -11.16 -2.60 -14.12
N LEU A 85 -11.79 -2.77 -12.95
CA LEU A 85 -11.07 -2.89 -11.69
C LEU A 85 -10.20 -4.15 -11.66
N ASP A 86 -10.75 -5.29 -12.08
CA ASP A 86 -10.05 -6.56 -12.13
C ASP A 86 -8.88 -6.54 -13.13
N GLU A 87 -9.07 -5.96 -14.33
CA GLU A 87 -8.02 -5.77 -15.35
C GLU A 87 -6.84 -4.93 -14.83
N ASN A 88 -7.11 -3.95 -13.97
CA ASN A 88 -6.09 -3.11 -13.34
C ASN A 88 -5.57 -3.67 -12.00
N GLY A 89 -5.98 -4.88 -11.62
CA GLY A 89 -5.56 -5.52 -10.36
C GLY A 89 -6.11 -4.85 -9.10
N ILE A 90 -7.14 -4.00 -9.24
CA ILE A 90 -7.90 -3.41 -8.15
C ILE A 90 -8.97 -4.42 -7.71
N GLY A 91 -8.54 -5.41 -6.92
CA GLY A 91 -9.43 -6.47 -6.46
C GLY A 91 -10.57 -5.98 -5.55
N ASP A 92 -11.56 -6.84 -5.37
CA ASP A 92 -12.80 -6.52 -4.64
C ASP A 92 -12.57 -6.32 -3.11
N ILE A 93 -12.36 -5.06 -2.70
CA ILE A 93 -12.28 -4.64 -1.29
C ILE A 93 -13.69 -4.42 -0.70
N SER A 94 -14.73 -4.33 -1.55
CA SER A 94 -16.07 -3.88 -1.18
C SER A 94 -16.83 -4.80 -0.21
N LEU A 95 -16.39 -6.06 -0.06
CA LEU A 95 -17.03 -7.09 0.78
C LEU A 95 -16.38 -7.28 2.17
N ARG A 96 -15.45 -6.41 2.57
CA ARG A 96 -14.62 -6.60 3.76
C ARG A 96 -15.13 -5.78 4.95
N SER A 97 -15.14 -6.37 6.15
CA SER A 97 -15.56 -5.68 7.37
C SER A 97 -14.63 -4.50 7.68
N TYR A 98 -15.04 -3.57 8.56
CA TYR A 98 -14.20 -2.47 9.04
C TYR A 98 -12.78 -2.90 9.42
N ARG A 99 -12.67 -4.02 10.16
CA ARG A 99 -11.39 -4.57 10.59
C ARG A 99 -10.56 -5.05 9.39
N ASP A 100 -11.20 -5.69 8.43
CA ASP A 100 -10.54 -6.20 7.23
C ASP A 100 -10.06 -5.07 6.33
N LEU A 101 -10.80 -3.96 6.25
CA LEU A 101 -10.39 -2.74 5.54
C LEU A 101 -9.12 -2.14 6.17
N LEU A 102 -9.08 -2.01 7.50
CA LEU A 102 -7.87 -1.52 8.19
C LEU A 102 -6.68 -2.45 7.96
N ILE A 103 -6.86 -3.77 8.12
CA ILE A 103 -5.80 -4.76 7.88
C ILE A 103 -5.29 -4.68 6.43
N TYR A 104 -6.18 -4.52 5.47
CA TYR A 104 -5.81 -4.37 4.06
C TYR A 104 -4.94 -3.12 3.84
N ILE A 105 -5.37 -1.98 4.37
CA ILE A 105 -4.64 -0.71 4.24
C ILE A 105 -3.27 -0.82 4.90
N GLU A 106 -3.19 -1.35 6.12
CA GLU A 106 -1.93 -1.53 6.85
C GLU A 106 -0.95 -2.42 6.08
N LYS A 107 -1.40 -3.60 5.62
CA LYS A 107 -0.56 -4.49 4.80
C LYS A 107 -0.05 -3.82 3.53
N ARG A 108 -0.88 -2.99 2.89
CA ARG A 108 -0.49 -2.31 1.66
C ARG A 108 0.54 -1.21 1.91
N LEU A 109 0.41 -0.47 3.01
CA LEU A 109 1.42 0.50 3.45
C LEU A 109 2.75 -0.17 3.81
N GLU A 110 2.71 -1.28 4.58
CA GLU A 110 3.90 -2.05 4.98
C GLU A 110 4.64 -2.65 3.78
N SER A 111 3.90 -3.11 2.76
CA SER A 111 4.48 -3.71 1.56
C SER A 111 5.44 -2.74 0.84
N ILE A 112 5.20 -1.44 0.92
CA ILE A 112 6.07 -0.41 0.32
C ILE A 112 7.26 -0.08 1.22
N GLU A 113 7.08 -0.04 2.54
CA GLU A 113 8.19 0.19 3.47
C GLU A 113 9.25 -0.91 3.37
N ASN A 114 8.82 -2.16 3.16
CA ASN A 114 9.72 -3.30 2.94
C ASN A 114 10.40 -3.31 1.55
N LEU A 115 9.93 -2.49 0.59
CA LEU A 115 10.56 -2.31 -0.72
C LEU A 115 11.55 -1.14 -0.75
N LYS A 116 11.54 -0.26 0.25
CA LYS A 116 12.62 0.71 0.43
C LYS A 116 13.86 -0.08 0.88
N PRO A 117 15.04 0.06 0.23
CA PRO A 117 16.26 -0.53 0.75
C PRO A 117 16.43 -0.03 2.19
N LYS A 118 16.53 -0.95 3.15
CA LYS A 118 16.81 -0.59 4.55
C LYS A 118 18.03 0.32 4.53
N ALA A 119 17.85 1.60 4.83
CA ALA A 119 18.96 2.49 5.04
C ALA A 119 19.78 1.85 6.17
N ASN A 120 21.03 1.51 5.87
CA ASN A 120 21.96 0.81 6.76
C ASN A 120 21.74 1.21 8.23
N GLU A 121 21.12 0.31 8.99
CA GLU A 121 21.24 0.33 10.44
C GLU A 121 22.69 -0.02 10.75
N ILE A 122 23.52 1.01 10.93
CA ILE A 122 24.78 0.87 11.63
C ILE A 122 24.40 0.65 13.11
N THR A 123 24.07 -0.58 13.46
CA THR A 123 23.99 -1.00 14.86
C THR A 123 25.34 -1.58 15.23
N SER A 124 26.14 -0.73 15.89
CA SER A 124 27.07 -0.99 16.98
C SER A 124 27.73 -2.37 17.08
N ILE A 125 29.06 -2.34 17.11
CA ILE A 125 30.06 -3.42 17.25
C ILE A 125 29.97 -4.09 18.64
N ASP A 126 28.83 -4.70 18.99
CA ASP A 126 28.63 -5.34 20.30
C ASP A 126 28.69 -6.88 20.24
N ASP A 127 29.29 -7.44 19.18
CA ASP A 127 29.21 -8.89 18.90
C ASP A 127 30.54 -9.52 18.44
N MET A 128 31.68 -9.14 19.04
CA MET A 128 32.95 -9.87 18.83
C MET A 128 33.82 -10.00 20.09
N LEU A 129 33.22 -10.41 21.21
CA LEU A 129 33.94 -11.05 22.30
C LEU A 129 33.36 -12.46 22.55
N GLU A 130 33.69 -13.39 21.65
CA GLU A 130 33.91 -14.78 22.06
C GLU A 130 35.33 -15.16 21.68
N ASP A 131 36.15 -15.12 22.73
CA ASP A 131 37.45 -15.73 22.91
C ASP A 131 37.36 -17.22 22.57
N ASP A 132 38.00 -17.63 21.48
CA ASP A 132 38.56 -18.97 21.37
C ASP A 132 39.84 -18.92 20.54
N THR A 133 40.92 -19.04 21.29
CA THR A 133 42.31 -19.27 20.92
C THR A 133 42.50 -20.10 19.65
N LEU A 134 43.05 -19.47 18.60
CA LEU A 134 43.85 -20.17 17.59
C LEU A 134 45.21 -19.47 17.49
N GLU A 135 46.12 -19.97 18.31
CA GLU A 135 47.56 -19.94 18.07
C GLU A 135 47.88 -20.33 16.62
N ALA A 136 49.03 -19.81 16.17
CA ALA A 136 49.74 -20.15 14.94
C ALA A 136 49.26 -19.43 13.67
N LEU A 137 49.71 -18.18 13.51
CA LEU A 137 50.47 -17.79 12.32
C LEU A 137 51.54 -16.77 12.71
N ASP A 138 52.75 -17.33 12.75
CA ASP A 138 54.06 -16.80 13.04
C ASP A 138 54.37 -15.41 12.41
N LEU A 139 54.55 -14.46 13.32
CA LEU A 139 55.48 -13.33 13.32
C LEU A 139 56.26 -13.03 12.02
N SER A 140 55.91 -11.89 11.45
CA SER A 140 56.85 -10.82 11.10
C SER A 140 58.13 -11.22 10.34
N LEU A 141 58.03 -11.18 9.01
CA LEU A 141 58.95 -10.29 8.28
C LEU A 141 58.94 -8.92 8.99
N TYR A 142 60.13 -8.34 9.17
CA TYR A 142 60.42 -7.04 9.80
C TYR A 142 60.69 -7.02 11.31
N SER A 143 61.81 -7.62 11.71
CA SER A 143 62.77 -6.87 12.52
C SER A 143 64.17 -7.02 11.94
N GLU A 144 64.40 -6.35 10.81
CA GLU A 144 65.74 -6.01 10.39
C GLU A 144 66.09 -4.64 11.03
N VAL A 145 67.27 -4.57 11.64
CA VAL A 145 68.07 -3.36 11.95
C VAL A 145 67.76 -2.57 13.24
N ARG A 146 68.57 -2.86 14.30
CA ARG A 146 69.28 -1.97 15.26
C ARG A 146 69.49 -2.78 16.56
N SER A 147 70.69 -3.04 17.07
CA SER A 147 71.97 -2.32 17.10
C SER A 147 73.15 -3.29 17.11
#